data_AF-X1FB76-F1
#
_entry.id   AF-X1FB76-F1
#
_cell.length_a   1.000
_cell.length_b   1.000
_cell.length_c   1.000
_cell.angle_alpha   90.00
_cell.angle_beta   90.00
_cell.angle_gamma   90.00
#
_symmetry.space_group_name_H-M   'P 1'
#
loop_
_entity.id
_entity.type
_entity.pdbx_description
1 polymer ?
#
loop_
_entity_poly.entity_id
_entity_poly.type
_entity_poly.pdbx_seq_one_letter_code
_entity_poly.pdbx_strand_id
1 'polypeptide(L)'
;MSNEHTQVAKIEPTYSQRFTNMVVKEFSREVGKLEMTPYQERLAQHLFIGVDMSLKKLETDRAKKNADKLPVVWSNVNMEKLAIDAVHRVELGLDALIPNHIHTIPYLNGKTKKYDLDLQIGYVGKDYYKQKMAINTPKEIIYQLVYETDTFEPIMKTRGAETESYNFQITKPFARGAVIGGFGYIIYEDPTLNKLVIVPK
;
A
#
# COMPACT_ATOMS: atom_id res chain seq x y z
N MET A 1 -4.30 25.51 59.09
CA MET A 1 -5.03 25.31 57.83
C MET A 1 -4.01 24.99 56.77
N SER A 2 -3.88 23.71 56.43
CA SER A 2 -2.84 23.17 55.54
C SER A 2 -3.37 23.10 54.11
N ASN A 3 -2.65 23.73 53.18
CA ASN A 3 -2.89 23.64 51.73
C ASN A 3 -2.52 22.24 51.23
N GLU A 4 -3.45 21.55 50.58
CA GLU A 4 -3.15 20.39 49.72
C GLU A 4 -3.26 20.82 48.25
N HIS A 5 -2.12 21.11 47.64
CA HIS A 5 -2.00 21.16 46.19
C HIS A 5 -1.94 19.72 45.65
N THR A 6 -3.08 19.21 45.18
CA THR A 6 -3.11 17.96 44.41
C THR A 6 -2.51 18.22 43.02
N GLN A 7 -1.29 17.76 42.77
CA GLN A 7 -0.68 17.78 41.44
C GLN A 7 -1.36 16.71 40.57
N VAL A 8 -2.10 17.16 39.56
CA VAL A 8 -2.69 16.28 38.53
C VAL A 8 -1.56 15.70 37.69
N ALA A 9 -1.38 14.38 37.74
CA ALA A 9 -0.40 13.66 36.91
C ALA A 9 -0.71 13.88 35.42
N LYS A 10 0.26 14.42 34.66
CA LYS A 10 0.13 14.54 33.21
C LYS A 10 0.11 13.14 32.60
N ILE A 11 -1.01 12.76 31.99
CA ILE A 11 -1.14 11.53 31.22
C ILE A 11 -0.34 11.72 29.93
N GLU A 12 0.78 10.99 29.81
CA GLU A 12 1.57 10.96 28.59
C GLU A 12 0.76 10.32 27.46
N PRO A 13 0.69 10.95 26.26
CA PRO A 13 -0.08 10.39 25.15
C PRO A 13 0.55 9.08 24.70
N THR A 14 -0.31 8.10 24.37
CA THR A 14 0.09 6.81 23.80
C THR A 14 0.83 6.99 22.47
N TYR A 15 1.61 6.00 22.02
CA TYR A 15 2.27 6.07 20.71
C TYR A 15 1.28 6.20 19.55
N SER A 16 0.10 5.60 19.64
CA SER A 16 -0.97 5.79 18.66
C SER A 16 -1.42 7.25 18.62
N GLN A 17 -1.70 7.86 19.78
CA GLN A 17 -2.05 9.28 19.87
C GLN A 17 -0.93 10.18 19.35
N ARG A 18 0.33 9.91 19.73
CA ARG A 18 1.50 10.67 19.25
C ARG A 18 1.63 10.57 17.73
N PHE A 19 1.47 9.37 17.16
CA PHE A 19 1.52 9.14 15.72
C PHE A 19 0.39 9.88 15.01
N THR A 20 -0.86 9.67 15.41
CA THR A 20 -2.03 10.33 14.80
C THR A 20 -1.91 11.85 14.88
N ASN A 21 -1.52 12.42 16.02
CA ASN A 21 -1.34 13.86 16.17
C ASN A 21 -0.25 14.40 15.23
N MET A 22 0.83 13.65 15.03
CA MET A 22 1.90 14.04 14.12
C MET A 22 1.44 13.95 12.66
N VAL A 23 0.70 12.90 12.29
CA VAL A 23 0.09 12.78 10.97
C VAL A 23 -0.84 13.96 10.70
N VAL A 24 -1.77 14.28 11.61
CA VAL A 24 -2.67 15.44 11.49
C VAL A 24 -1.89 16.74 11.30
N LYS A 25 -0.85 16.96 12.10
CA LYS A 25 0.02 18.16 11.96
C LYS A 25 0.67 18.23 10.58
N GLU A 26 1.20 17.13 10.06
CA GLU A 26 1.84 17.08 8.75
C GLU A 26 0.82 17.24 7.61
N PHE A 27 -0.40 16.71 7.77
CA PHE A 27 -1.53 16.97 6.85
C PHE A 27 -1.84 18.46 6.73
N SER A 28 -1.88 19.19 7.86
CA SER A 28 -2.11 20.64 7.84
C SER A 28 -0.98 21.43 7.21
N ARG A 29 0.27 20.96 7.34
CA ARG A 29 1.44 21.62 6.75
C ARG A 29 1.55 21.42 5.25
N GLU A 30 1.40 20.18 4.79
CA GLU A 30 1.67 19.80 3.39
C GLU A 30 0.46 20.00 2.47
N VAL A 31 -0.76 19.71 2.96
CA VAL A 31 -1.98 19.66 2.12
C VAL A 31 -2.84 20.91 2.29
N GLY A 32 -2.52 21.78 3.26
CA GLY A 32 -3.32 22.96 3.59
C GLY A 32 -4.73 22.62 4.12
N LYS A 33 -4.99 21.34 4.46
CA LYS A 33 -6.24 20.89 5.05
C LYS A 33 -6.18 21.04 6.57
N LEU A 34 -7.16 21.72 7.15
CA LEU A 34 -7.20 21.93 8.59
C LEU A 34 -7.39 20.61 9.37
N GLU A 35 -8.11 19.65 8.77
CA GLU A 35 -8.50 18.39 9.43
C GLU A 35 -8.53 17.21 8.44
N MET A 36 -8.32 16.01 8.98
CA MET A 36 -8.45 14.76 8.24
C MET A 36 -9.92 14.32 8.17
N THR A 37 -10.32 13.68 7.07
CA THR A 37 -11.66 13.05 7.00
C THR A 37 -11.73 11.80 7.90
N PRO A 38 -12.93 11.37 8.34
CA PRO A 38 -13.07 10.15 9.16
C PRO A 38 -12.49 8.89 8.49
N TYR A 39 -12.54 8.83 7.15
CA TYR A 39 -11.92 7.75 6.39
C TYR A 39 -10.39 7.80 6.49
N GLN A 40 -9.80 8.98 6.33
CA GLN A 40 -8.35 9.16 6.44
C GLN A 40 -7.85 8.89 7.88
N GLU A 41 -8.60 9.29 8.90
CA GLU A 41 -8.29 8.96 10.30
C GLU A 41 -8.24 7.46 10.52
N ARG A 42 -9.21 6.72 9.98
CA ARG A 42 -9.23 5.25 10.03
C ARG A 42 -8.00 4.65 9.35
N LEU A 43 -7.63 5.13 8.16
CA LEU A 43 -6.43 4.65 7.47
C LEU A 43 -5.15 4.92 8.26
N ALA A 44 -5.05 6.07 8.92
CA ALA A 44 -3.92 6.37 9.81
C ALA A 44 -3.88 5.40 11.01
N GLN A 45 -5.02 5.09 11.63
CA GLN A 45 -5.10 4.10 12.70
C GLN A 45 -4.69 2.70 12.21
N HIS A 46 -5.15 2.29 11.03
CA HIS A 46 -4.76 1.02 10.42
C HIS A 46 -3.26 0.97 10.12
N LEU A 47 -2.69 2.07 9.63
CA LEU A 47 -1.25 2.19 9.41
C LEU A 47 -0.47 2.07 10.72
N PHE A 48 -0.93 2.67 11.82
CA PHE A 48 -0.33 2.49 13.13
C PHE A 48 -0.28 1.01 13.53
N ILE A 49 -1.39 0.29 13.37
CA ILE A 49 -1.47 -1.15 13.69
C ILE A 49 -0.50 -1.94 12.80
N GLY A 50 -0.48 -1.69 11.50
CA GLY A 50 0.43 -2.35 10.56
C GLY A 50 1.91 -2.08 10.87
N VAL A 51 2.25 -0.89 11.34
CA VAL A 51 3.60 -0.57 11.81
C VAL A 51 3.91 -1.32 13.12
N ASP A 52 3.01 -1.28 14.10
CA ASP A 52 3.19 -1.91 15.40
C ASP A 52 3.42 -3.42 15.27
N MET A 53 2.66 -4.09 14.39
CA MET A 53 2.84 -5.51 14.07
C MET A 53 4.23 -5.79 13.50
N SER A 54 4.72 -4.96 12.57
CA SER A 54 6.05 -5.13 11.96
C SER A 54 7.18 -4.86 12.95
N LEU A 55 7.05 -3.84 13.81
CA LEU A 55 8.02 -3.57 14.87
C LEU A 55 8.11 -4.75 15.84
N LYS A 56 6.97 -5.26 16.33
CA LYS A 56 6.91 -6.42 17.24
C LYS A 56 7.53 -7.68 16.64
N LYS A 57 7.22 -7.95 15.36
CA LYS A 57 7.79 -9.08 14.64
C LYS A 57 9.31 -8.97 14.55
N LEU A 58 9.81 -7.81 14.11
CA LEU A 58 11.25 -7.60 13.95
C LEU A 58 11.99 -7.55 15.29
N GLU A 59 11.37 -7.01 16.35
CA GLU A 59 11.92 -7.03 17.71
C GLU A 59 12.04 -8.44 18.25
N THR A 60 11.05 -9.30 18.01
CA THR A 60 11.11 -10.72 18.41
C THR A 60 12.29 -11.42 17.75
N ASP A 61 12.54 -11.16 16.47
CA ASP A 61 13.68 -11.73 15.74
C ASP A 61 15.01 -11.13 16.20
N ARG A 62 15.07 -9.82 16.46
CA ARG A 62 16.24 -9.13 17.01
C ARG A 62 16.59 -9.67 18.40
N ALA A 63 15.62 -9.80 19.30
CA ALA A 63 15.84 -10.30 20.66
C ALA A 63 16.44 -11.72 20.67
N LYS A 64 16.06 -12.58 19.71
CA LYS A 64 16.61 -13.94 19.57
C LYS A 64 18.02 -13.98 18.98
N LYS A 65 18.33 -13.12 18.02
CA LYS A 65 19.54 -13.24 17.18
C LYS A 65 20.59 -12.14 17.41
N ASN A 66 20.19 -11.00 17.95
CA ASN A 66 20.98 -9.78 18.00
C ASN A 66 20.57 -8.90 19.22
N ALA A 67 20.48 -9.50 20.41
CA ALA A 67 19.97 -8.84 21.62
C ALA A 67 20.74 -7.56 22.02
N ASP A 68 21.98 -7.40 21.57
CA ASP A 68 22.82 -6.23 21.85
C ASP A 68 22.56 -5.04 20.92
N LYS A 69 21.84 -5.24 19.80
CA LYS A 69 21.51 -4.17 18.86
C LYS A 69 20.37 -3.30 19.39
N LEU A 70 20.25 -2.07 18.89
CA LEU A 70 19.18 -1.14 19.26
C LEU A 70 17.80 -1.83 19.18
N PRO A 71 16.94 -1.72 20.21
CA PRO A 71 15.61 -2.33 20.18
C PRO A 71 14.70 -1.73 19.09
N VAL A 72 13.95 -2.58 18.40
CA VAL A 72 12.98 -2.20 17.36
C VAL A 72 11.64 -1.86 18.01
N VAL A 73 11.58 -0.70 18.65
CA VAL A 73 10.40 -0.23 19.39
C VAL A 73 10.07 1.22 19.02
N TRP A 74 8.84 1.65 19.28
CA TRP A 74 8.36 2.99 18.93
C TRP A 74 9.23 4.14 19.43
N SER A 75 9.85 4.02 20.61
CA SER A 75 10.75 5.06 21.14
C SER A 75 11.97 5.32 20.25
N ASN A 76 12.37 4.33 19.46
CA ASN A 76 13.53 4.39 18.58
C ASN A 76 13.15 4.67 17.12
N VAL A 77 11.87 4.95 16.82
CA VAL A 77 11.39 5.27 15.48
C VAL A 77 11.59 6.76 15.18
N ASN A 78 11.96 7.05 13.93
CA ASN A 78 11.95 8.39 13.38
C ASN A 78 10.50 8.81 13.06
N MET A 79 9.80 9.31 14.07
CA MET A 79 8.39 9.67 13.97
C MET A 79 8.09 10.74 12.92
N GLU A 80 8.98 11.71 12.75
CA GLU A 80 8.80 12.81 11.80
C GLU A 80 8.76 12.31 10.35
N LYS A 81 9.75 11.50 9.97
CA LYS A 81 9.77 10.87 8.64
C LYS A 81 8.54 9.96 8.44
N LEU A 82 8.22 9.14 9.44
CA LEU A 82 7.07 8.24 9.37
C LEU A 82 5.75 9.01 9.17
N ALA A 83 5.57 10.13 9.85
CA ALA A 83 4.38 10.95 9.71
C ALA A 83 4.26 11.55 8.30
N ILE A 84 5.35 12.08 7.73
CA ILE A 84 5.38 12.61 6.37
C ILE A 84 5.01 11.51 5.35
N ASP A 85 5.64 10.33 5.46
CA ASP A 85 5.35 9.22 4.55
C ASP A 85 3.91 8.71 4.71
N ALA A 86 3.38 8.71 5.94
CA ALA A 86 2.02 8.30 6.25
C ALA A 86 0.97 9.21 5.57
N VAL A 87 1.19 10.54 5.56
CA VAL A 87 0.28 11.51 4.90
C VAL A 87 0.03 11.10 3.46
N HIS A 88 1.10 10.84 2.72
CA HIS A 88 1.01 10.48 1.31
C HIS A 88 0.28 9.15 1.09
N ARG A 89 0.51 8.13 1.93
CA ARG A 89 -0.20 6.84 1.81
C ARG A 89 -1.69 6.95 2.14
N VAL A 90 -2.03 7.74 3.16
CA VAL A 90 -3.42 7.99 3.56
C VAL A 90 -4.16 8.81 2.50
N GLU A 91 -3.54 9.81 1.87
CA GLU A 91 -4.13 10.56 0.74
C GLU A 91 -4.37 9.67 -0.49
N LEU A 92 -3.49 8.70 -0.77
CA LEU A 92 -3.74 7.69 -1.80
C LEU A 92 -4.87 6.71 -1.44
N GLY A 93 -5.38 6.76 -0.20
CA GLY A 93 -6.45 5.91 0.29
C GLY A 93 -6.00 4.47 0.58
N LEU A 94 -4.70 4.25 0.76
CA LEU A 94 -4.10 2.94 1.00
C LEU A 94 -4.27 2.51 2.46
N ASP A 95 -4.52 1.22 2.66
CA ASP A 95 -4.81 0.62 3.96
C ASP A 95 -3.75 -0.43 4.31
N ALA A 96 -3.04 -0.26 5.43
CA ALA A 96 -1.97 -1.17 5.83
C ALA A 96 -2.43 -2.55 6.32
N LEU A 97 -3.73 -2.71 6.60
CA LEU A 97 -4.30 -3.99 7.04
C LEU A 97 -4.80 -4.86 5.88
N ILE A 98 -4.94 -4.30 4.68
CA ILE A 98 -5.26 -5.07 3.48
C ILE A 98 -3.97 -5.72 2.96
N PRO A 99 -3.94 -7.06 2.75
CA PRO A 99 -2.77 -7.74 2.22
C PRO A 99 -2.28 -7.10 0.91
N ASN A 100 -0.97 -6.83 0.83
CA ASN A 100 -0.30 -6.23 -0.33
C ASN A 100 -0.79 -4.82 -0.72
N HIS A 101 -1.44 -4.08 0.17
CA HIS A 101 -1.62 -2.63 0.02
C HIS A 101 -0.35 -1.86 0.40
N ILE A 102 0.11 -2.00 1.65
CA ILE A 102 1.33 -1.38 2.16
C ILE A 102 2.14 -2.44 2.92
N HIS A 103 3.43 -2.54 2.62
CA HIS A 103 4.39 -3.24 3.45
C HIS A 103 5.12 -2.23 4.33
N THR A 104 5.08 -2.45 5.65
CA THR A 104 5.78 -1.62 6.64
C THR A 104 7.11 -2.28 6.96
N ILE A 105 8.22 -1.69 6.50
CA ILE A 105 9.56 -2.28 6.62
C ILE A 105 10.44 -1.37 7.48
N PRO A 106 10.64 -1.68 8.77
CA PRO A 106 11.56 -0.94 9.63
C PRO A 106 13.02 -1.23 9.28
N TYR A 107 13.86 -0.20 9.21
CA TYR A 107 15.31 -0.35 9.04
C TYR A 107 16.08 0.70 9.85
N LEU A 108 17.26 0.33 10.37
CA LEU A 108 18.08 1.24 11.16
C LEU A 108 18.79 2.24 10.25
N ASN A 109 18.51 3.53 10.43
CA ASN A 109 19.23 4.59 9.75
C ASN A 109 20.54 4.90 10.48
N GLY A 110 21.67 4.63 9.80
CA GLY A 110 23.00 4.79 10.37
C GLY A 110 23.39 6.23 10.74
N LYS A 111 22.74 7.24 10.15
CA LYS A 111 23.00 8.67 10.40
C LYS A 111 22.20 9.17 11.59
N THR A 112 20.89 8.94 11.61
CA THR A 112 20.00 9.42 12.68
C THR A 112 20.02 8.53 13.92
N LYS A 113 20.54 7.30 13.80
CA LYS A 113 20.52 6.25 14.83
C LYS A 113 19.11 5.89 15.30
N LYS A 114 18.11 6.12 14.44
CA LYS A 114 16.70 5.75 14.63
C LYS A 114 16.26 4.78 13.55
N TYR A 115 15.16 4.09 13.80
CA TYR A 115 14.45 3.29 12.80
C TYR A 115 13.63 4.20 11.90
N ASP A 116 13.99 4.23 10.62
CA ASP A 116 13.09 4.70 9.59
C ASP A 116 12.19 3.54 9.16
N LEU A 117 11.04 3.86 8.57
CA LEU A 117 10.16 2.88 7.97
C LEU A 117 10.03 3.17 6.48
N ASP A 118 10.16 2.12 5.67
CA ASP A 118 9.69 2.15 4.30
C ASP A 118 8.23 1.69 4.29
N LEU A 119 7.35 2.58 3.83
CA LEU A 119 5.93 2.30 3.58
C LEU A 119 5.77 1.92 2.10
N GLN A 120 6.26 0.73 1.77
CA GLN A 120 6.33 0.25 0.40
C GLN A 120 4.94 -0.14 -0.11
N ILE A 121 4.50 0.44 -1.23
CA ILE A 121 3.19 0.11 -1.83
C ILE A 121 3.29 -1.27 -2.49
N GLY A 122 2.46 -2.21 -2.03
CA GLY A 122 2.34 -3.54 -2.63
C GLY A 122 1.52 -3.52 -3.94
N TYR A 123 1.40 -4.68 -4.61
CA TYR A 123 0.77 -4.72 -5.94
C TYR A 123 -0.73 -4.41 -5.91
N VAL A 124 -1.46 -4.87 -4.88
CA VAL A 124 -2.89 -4.58 -4.71
C VAL A 124 -3.07 -3.08 -4.45
N GLY A 125 -2.21 -2.50 -3.61
CA GLY A 125 -2.23 -1.06 -3.35
C GLY A 125 -1.97 -0.25 -4.63
N LYS A 126 -0.98 -0.68 -5.42
CA LYS A 126 -0.66 -0.05 -6.72
C LYS A 126 -1.83 -0.08 -7.67
N ASP A 127 -2.51 -1.22 -7.79
CA ASP A 127 -3.68 -1.35 -8.65
C ASP A 127 -4.81 -0.41 -8.17
N TYR A 128 -5.15 -0.47 -6.88
CA TYR A 128 -6.20 0.34 -6.27
C TYR A 128 -6.02 1.85 -6.50
N TYR A 129 -4.87 2.42 -6.12
CA TYR A 129 -4.70 3.87 -6.24
C TYR A 129 -4.57 4.30 -7.70
N LYS A 130 -3.99 3.47 -8.58
CA LYS A 130 -3.87 3.81 -10.00
C LYS A 130 -5.22 3.83 -10.68
N GLN A 131 -6.11 2.89 -10.38
CA GLN A 131 -7.48 2.91 -10.91
C GLN A 131 -8.22 4.15 -10.44
N LYS A 132 -8.13 4.49 -9.15
CA LYS A 132 -8.80 5.67 -8.57
C LYS A 132 -8.28 7.00 -9.15
N MET A 133 -7.01 7.08 -9.50
CA MET A 133 -6.36 8.29 -10.02
C MET A 133 -6.27 8.32 -11.55
N ALA A 134 -6.77 7.29 -12.23
CA ALA A 134 -6.73 7.24 -13.69
C ALA A 134 -7.66 8.30 -14.28
N ILE A 135 -7.12 9.13 -15.19
CA ILE A 135 -7.90 10.13 -15.94
C ILE A 135 -9.08 9.46 -16.65
N ASN A 136 -8.80 8.31 -17.27
CA ASN A 136 -9.81 7.40 -17.80
C ASN A 136 -9.84 6.18 -16.88
N THR A 137 -10.82 6.11 -15.99
CA THR A 137 -10.98 4.97 -15.08
C THR A 137 -11.35 3.71 -15.89
N PRO A 138 -10.61 2.60 -15.76
CA PRO A 138 -11.02 1.33 -16.33
C PRO A 138 -12.37 0.91 -15.77
N LYS A 139 -13.28 0.49 -16.64
CA LYS A 139 -14.56 -0.14 -16.29
C LYS A 139 -14.35 -1.54 -15.74
N GLU A 140 -13.43 -2.28 -16.35
CA GLU A 140 -13.10 -3.66 -15.98
C GLU A 140 -11.67 -3.98 -16.44
N ILE A 141 -10.99 -4.84 -15.68
CA ILE A 141 -9.69 -5.38 -16.07
C ILE A 141 -9.75 -6.90 -15.95
N ILE A 142 -9.50 -7.58 -17.07
CA ILE A 142 -9.47 -9.05 -17.14
C ILE A 142 -8.02 -9.49 -17.15
N TYR A 143 -7.65 -10.43 -16.28
CA TYR A 143 -6.33 -11.06 -16.26
C TYR A 143 -6.47 -12.55 -16.56
N GLN A 144 -5.67 -13.06 -17.51
CA GLN A 144 -5.76 -14.46 -17.91
C GLN A 144 -4.37 -15.02 -18.19
N LEU A 145 -4.09 -16.19 -17.60
CA LEU A 145 -2.93 -17.00 -17.95
C LEU A 145 -3.23 -17.82 -19.21
N VAL A 146 -2.24 -17.90 -20.09
CA VAL A 146 -2.24 -18.68 -21.33
C VAL A 146 -1.34 -19.89 -21.13
N TYR A 147 -1.90 -21.07 -21.39
CA TYR A 147 -1.22 -22.35 -21.26
C TYR A 147 -1.00 -22.99 -22.63
N GLU A 148 -0.11 -23.99 -22.70
CA GLU A 148 0.30 -24.68 -23.94
C GLU A 148 -0.86 -25.18 -24.80
N THR A 149 -1.97 -25.61 -24.19
CA THR A 149 -3.12 -26.13 -24.94
C THR A 149 -4.17 -25.07 -25.29
N ASP A 150 -4.07 -23.88 -24.72
CA ASP A 150 -5.06 -22.82 -24.97
C ASP A 150 -4.83 -22.21 -26.36
N THR A 151 -5.90 -21.66 -26.94
CA THR A 151 -5.82 -20.87 -28.16
C THR A 151 -5.97 -19.39 -27.78
N PHE A 152 -4.97 -18.58 -28.12
CA PHE A 152 -4.97 -17.14 -27.87
C PHE A 152 -4.62 -16.39 -29.16
N GLU A 153 -5.55 -15.55 -29.63
CA GLU A 153 -5.40 -14.75 -30.84
C GLU A 153 -5.59 -13.26 -30.48
N PRO A 154 -4.52 -12.47 -30.43
CA PRO A 154 -4.64 -11.04 -30.17
C PRO A 154 -5.08 -10.27 -31.41
N ILE A 155 -6.04 -9.37 -31.24
CA ILE A 155 -6.53 -8.45 -32.27
C ILE A 155 -6.04 -7.05 -31.91
N MET A 156 -4.96 -6.60 -32.57
CA MET A 156 -4.35 -5.31 -32.30
C MET A 156 -5.02 -4.18 -33.08
N LYS A 157 -4.90 -2.95 -32.58
CA LYS A 157 -5.41 -1.75 -33.25
C LYS A 157 -4.69 -1.60 -34.59
N THR A 158 -5.48 -1.47 -35.65
CA THR A 158 -4.97 -1.24 -37.02
C THR A 158 -5.80 -0.15 -37.68
N ARG A 159 -5.43 0.26 -38.89
CA ARG A 159 -6.21 1.24 -39.66
C ARG A 159 -7.66 0.77 -39.95
N GLY A 160 -7.93 -0.53 -39.93
CA GLY A 160 -9.26 -1.11 -40.13
C GLY A 160 -9.96 -1.62 -38.86
N ALA A 161 -9.29 -1.54 -37.70
CA ALA A 161 -9.83 -1.96 -36.41
C ALA A 161 -9.45 -0.93 -35.35
N GLU A 162 -10.42 -0.10 -34.95
CA GLU A 162 -10.18 1.04 -34.07
C GLU A 162 -9.99 0.66 -32.58
N THR A 163 -10.26 -0.60 -32.25
CA THR A 163 -10.23 -1.14 -30.88
C THR A 163 -9.37 -2.42 -30.82
N GLU A 164 -8.56 -2.54 -29.77
CA GLU A 164 -7.85 -3.79 -29.44
C GLU A 164 -8.82 -4.80 -28.82
N SER A 165 -8.68 -6.09 -29.13
CA SER A 165 -9.47 -7.18 -28.55
C SER A 165 -8.72 -8.51 -28.66
N TYR A 166 -9.35 -9.63 -28.30
CA TYR A 166 -8.73 -10.96 -28.41
C TYR A 166 -9.79 -12.06 -28.53
N ASN A 167 -9.40 -13.19 -29.14
CA ASN A 167 -10.11 -14.46 -28.97
C ASN A 167 -9.29 -15.34 -28.03
N PHE A 168 -9.94 -15.89 -27.01
CA PHE A 168 -9.31 -16.82 -26.07
C PHE A 168 -10.20 -18.03 -25.82
N GLN A 169 -9.63 -19.22 -26.01
CA GLN A 169 -10.32 -20.48 -25.82
C GLN A 169 -9.48 -21.46 -25.00
N ILE A 170 -10.07 -21.95 -23.90
CA ILE A 170 -9.50 -23.05 -23.11
C ILE A 170 -10.01 -24.36 -23.71
N THR A 171 -9.13 -25.06 -24.43
CA THR A 171 -9.51 -26.31 -25.14
C THR A 171 -9.51 -27.52 -24.21
N LYS A 172 -8.63 -27.55 -23.20
CA LYS A 172 -8.45 -28.67 -22.25
C LYS A 172 -8.46 -28.18 -20.79
N PRO A 173 -9.62 -27.88 -20.19
CA PRO A 173 -9.71 -27.15 -18.91
C PRO A 173 -9.00 -27.83 -17.72
N PHE A 174 -8.96 -29.17 -17.68
CA PHE A 174 -8.32 -29.94 -16.60
C PHE A 174 -6.89 -30.41 -16.93
N ALA A 175 -6.38 -30.12 -18.14
CA ALA A 175 -5.09 -30.59 -18.62
C ALA A 175 -4.43 -29.54 -19.53
N ARG A 176 -4.30 -28.32 -19.01
CA ARG A 176 -3.90 -27.14 -19.78
C ARG A 176 -2.41 -27.11 -20.16
N GLY A 177 -1.57 -27.88 -19.47
CA GLY A 177 -0.12 -27.91 -19.67
C GLY A 177 0.62 -26.88 -18.82
N ALA A 178 1.80 -26.44 -19.27
CA ALA A 178 2.54 -25.37 -18.60
C ALA A 178 2.00 -23.98 -18.98
N VAL A 179 2.18 -23.00 -18.08
CA VAL A 179 1.99 -21.59 -18.42
C VAL A 179 3.06 -21.17 -19.41
N ILE A 180 2.65 -20.55 -20.53
CA ILE A 180 3.53 -20.00 -21.57
C ILE A 180 3.49 -18.46 -21.63
N GLY A 181 2.53 -17.84 -20.95
CA GLY A 181 2.42 -16.40 -20.81
C GLY A 181 1.11 -15.99 -20.16
N GLY A 182 0.78 -14.73 -20.25
CA GLY A 182 -0.52 -14.21 -19.84
C GLY A 182 -0.87 -12.94 -20.61
N PHE A 183 -2.11 -12.49 -20.44
CA PHE A 183 -2.53 -11.19 -20.92
C PHE A 183 -3.43 -10.49 -19.91
N GLY A 184 -3.43 -9.17 -19.98
CA GLY A 184 -4.40 -8.30 -19.35
C GLY A 184 -5.22 -7.58 -20.42
N TYR A 185 -6.53 -7.47 -20.23
CA TYR A 185 -7.39 -6.67 -21.09
C TYR A 185 -8.10 -5.61 -20.27
N ILE A 186 -7.85 -4.34 -20.60
CA ILE A 186 -8.37 -3.17 -19.91
C ILE A 186 -9.52 -2.62 -20.73
N ILE A 187 -10.71 -2.60 -20.12
CA ILE A 187 -11.94 -2.12 -20.72
C ILE A 187 -12.22 -0.73 -20.16
N TYR A 188 -12.47 0.24 -21.04
CA TYR A 188 -12.90 1.59 -20.67
C TYR A 188 -14.36 1.81 -21.10
N GLU A 189 -14.98 2.90 -20.63
CA GLU A 189 -16.30 3.29 -21.12
C GLU A 189 -16.29 3.64 -22.62
N ASP A 190 -15.20 4.23 -23.12
CA ASP A 190 -14.94 4.37 -24.56
C ASP A 190 -14.15 3.15 -25.07
N PRO A 191 -14.77 2.26 -25.88
CA PRO A 191 -14.11 1.06 -26.36
C PRO A 191 -12.88 1.32 -27.24
N THR A 192 -12.73 2.52 -27.82
CA THR A 192 -11.56 2.86 -28.64
C THR A 192 -10.27 3.00 -27.84
N LEU A 193 -10.42 3.13 -26.50
CA LEU A 193 -9.33 3.18 -25.54
C LEU A 193 -8.97 1.80 -24.97
N ASN A 194 -9.75 0.75 -25.24
CA ASN A 194 -9.49 -0.59 -24.74
C ASN A 194 -8.07 -1.04 -25.10
N LYS A 195 -7.42 -1.70 -24.15
CA LYS A 195 -6.02 -2.07 -24.27
C LYS A 195 -5.80 -3.54 -23.97
N LEU A 196 -5.19 -4.24 -24.91
CA LEU A 196 -4.66 -5.58 -24.70
C LEU A 196 -3.17 -5.49 -24.35
N VAL A 197 -2.80 -6.06 -23.21
CA VAL A 197 -1.42 -6.12 -22.72
C VAL A 197 -1.01 -7.59 -22.69
N ILE A 198 -0.02 -7.97 -23.49
CA ILE A 198 0.50 -9.34 -23.52
C ILE A 198 1.78 -9.38 -22.71
N VAL A 199 1.90 -10.39 -21.86
CA VAL A 199 3.06 -10.62 -20.99
C VAL A 199 3.65 -11.98 -21.33
N PRO A 200 4.82 -12.03 -21.99
CA PRO A 200 5.53 -13.28 -22.20
C PRO A 200 6.07 -13.81 -20.86
N LYS A 201 6.24 -15.13 -20.78
CA LYS A 201 6.90 -15.78 -19.65
C LYS A 201 8.39 -15.50 -19.60
#